data_AF-A0A534ACJ3-F1
#
_entry.id   AF-A0A534ACJ3-F1
#
_cell.length_a   1.000
_cell.length_b   1.000
_cell.length_c   1.000
_cell.angle_alpha   90.00
_cell.angle_beta   90.00
_cell.angle_gamma   90.00
#
_symmetry.space_group_name_H-M   'P 1'
#
loop_
_entity.id
_entity.type
_entity.pdbx_description
1 polymer ?
#
loop_
_entity_poly.entity_id
_entity_poly.type
_entity_poly.pdbx_seq_one_letter_code
_entity_poly.pdbx_strand_id
1 'polypeptide(L)'
;RYRGGDQVCICFFGEAAVNIGAFHETLNMASVYKLPVIFCCENNRYGMGTAFERVAAVTDVVEHACSYDMAAELVDGMDALAVYDATRRAVERARKRGHPTLLEVRTYRYMGHSMSDPLHGVYRTKEEVEEQRKRDPISQLAMKLKDEGVLDQAGLDAMDAEIRAEVDEAVRFADESPDPDPAELTTHVLVD
;
A
#
# COMPACT_ATOMS: atom_id res chain seq x y z
N ARG A 1 19.06 -4.43 -11.34
CA ARG A 1 20.22 -3.62 -11.76
C ARG A 1 21.45 -4.48 -12.09
N TYR A 2 22.24 -4.97 -11.12
CA TYR A 2 23.54 -5.60 -11.42
C TYR A 2 23.47 -6.94 -12.18
N ARG A 3 22.34 -7.65 -12.11
CA ARG A 3 22.07 -8.84 -12.93
C ARG A 3 21.61 -8.53 -14.37
N GLY A 4 21.51 -7.26 -14.76
CA GLY A 4 21.10 -6.86 -16.11
C GLY A 4 19.61 -7.04 -16.45
N GLY A 5 18.78 -7.49 -15.52
CA GLY A 5 17.32 -7.64 -15.73
C GLY A 5 16.54 -6.32 -15.66
N ASP A 6 15.26 -6.39 -16.06
CA ASP A 6 14.28 -5.28 -16.14
C ASP A 6 13.34 -5.20 -14.92
N GLN A 7 13.68 -5.94 -13.87
CA GLN A 7 12.94 -6.01 -12.62
C GLN A 7 12.96 -4.67 -11.89
N VAL A 8 11.81 -4.31 -11.33
CA VAL A 8 11.61 -3.14 -10.47
C VAL A 8 11.16 -3.64 -9.10
N CYS A 9 11.72 -3.06 -8.05
CA CYS A 9 11.25 -3.31 -6.68
C CYS A 9 10.23 -2.24 -6.30
N ILE A 10 9.14 -2.64 -5.64
CA ILE A 10 8.22 -1.72 -4.99
C ILE A 10 8.27 -1.99 -3.50
N CYS A 11 8.52 -0.97 -2.71
CA CYS A 11 8.59 -1.02 -1.25
C CYS A 11 7.41 -0.23 -0.67
N PHE A 12 6.51 -0.93 0.03
CA PHE A 12 5.32 -0.36 0.66
C PHE A 12 5.58 -0.02 2.11
N PHE A 13 5.03 1.10 2.58
CA PHE A 13 5.08 1.55 3.97
C PHE A 13 3.99 2.57 4.24
N GLY A 14 3.61 2.76 5.51
CA GLY A 14 2.70 3.82 5.93
C GLY A 14 3.42 5.15 6.20
N GLU A 15 2.68 6.25 6.25
CA GLU A 15 3.23 7.60 6.42
C GLU A 15 4.04 7.78 7.71
N ALA A 16 3.69 7.07 8.79
CA ALA A 16 4.46 7.14 10.03
C ALA A 16 5.92 6.67 9.90
N ALA A 17 6.22 5.81 8.92
CA ALA A 17 7.58 5.31 8.69
C ALA A 17 8.55 6.40 8.23
N VAL A 18 8.07 7.53 7.71
CA VAL A 18 8.95 8.63 7.25
C VAL A 18 9.71 9.28 8.41
N ASN A 19 9.23 9.11 9.65
CA ASN A 19 9.89 9.62 10.85
C ASN A 19 11.03 8.71 11.36
N ILE A 20 11.31 7.61 10.66
CA ILE A 20 12.36 6.64 11.02
C ILE A 20 13.63 6.98 10.22
N GLY A 21 14.80 7.04 10.87
CA GLY A 21 16.08 7.36 10.20
C GLY A 21 16.38 6.46 8.98
N ALA A 22 16.06 5.18 9.07
CA ALA A 22 16.23 4.20 7.99
C ALA A 22 15.47 4.58 6.70
N PHE A 23 14.35 5.31 6.77
CA PHE A 23 13.65 5.83 5.59
C PHE A 23 14.59 6.76 4.81
N HIS A 24 15.15 7.77 5.48
CA HIS A 24 16.03 8.76 4.88
C HIS A 24 17.33 8.15 4.33
N GLU A 25 17.97 7.27 5.11
CA GLU A 25 19.19 6.58 4.69
C GLU A 25 18.95 5.74 3.43
N THR A 26 17.84 4.99 3.39
CA THR A 26 17.49 4.12 2.28
C THR A 26 17.19 4.91 1.00
N LEU A 27 16.42 6.00 1.09
CA LEU A 27 16.13 6.85 -0.06
C LEU A 27 17.40 7.43 -0.67
N ASN A 28 18.29 7.97 0.17
CA ASN A 28 19.56 8.51 -0.28
C ASN A 28 20.42 7.44 -0.99
N MET A 29 20.57 6.25 -0.37
CA MET A 29 21.34 5.16 -0.97
C MET A 29 20.75 4.68 -2.30
N ALA A 30 19.43 4.58 -2.40
CA ALA A 30 18.75 4.19 -3.63
C ALA A 30 19.06 5.15 -4.78
N SER A 31 19.09 6.46 -4.51
CA SER A 31 19.43 7.48 -5.50
C SER A 31 20.91 7.45 -5.88
N VAL A 32 21.82 7.39 -4.90
CA VAL A 32 23.27 7.29 -5.15
C VAL A 32 23.60 6.11 -6.06
N TYR A 33 22.99 4.95 -5.81
CA TYR A 33 23.22 3.74 -6.61
C TYR A 33 22.32 3.64 -7.85
N LYS A 34 21.42 4.62 -8.06
CA LYS A 34 20.47 4.64 -9.17
C LYS A 34 19.69 3.31 -9.25
N LEU A 35 19.10 2.89 -8.14
CA LEU A 35 18.36 1.63 -8.08
C LEU A 35 16.97 1.75 -8.71
N PRO A 36 16.49 0.70 -9.41
CA PRO A 36 15.12 0.66 -9.95
C PRO A 36 14.13 0.30 -8.83
N VAL A 37 13.87 1.26 -7.94
CA VAL A 37 12.98 1.09 -6.77
C VAL A 37 11.90 2.17 -6.77
N ILE A 38 10.67 1.75 -6.45
CA ILE A 38 9.54 2.62 -6.18
C ILE A 38 9.24 2.50 -4.68
N PHE A 39 9.25 3.62 -3.98
CA PHE A 39 8.84 3.74 -2.59
C PHE A 39 7.39 4.18 -2.59
N CYS A 40 6.48 3.31 -2.16
CA CYS A 40 5.04 3.57 -2.16
C CYS A 40 4.57 3.79 -0.72
N CYS A 41 4.33 5.05 -0.37
CA CYS A 41 3.78 5.43 0.92
C CYS A 41 2.25 5.35 0.86
N GLU A 42 1.67 4.41 1.59
CA GLU A 42 0.22 4.32 1.83
C GLU A 42 -0.16 5.26 2.98
N ASN A 43 -0.36 6.54 2.65
CA ASN A 43 -0.68 7.56 3.64
C ASN A 43 -2.16 7.45 4.02
N ASN A 44 -2.44 6.80 5.14
CA ASN A 44 -3.80 6.63 5.68
C ASN A 44 -4.13 7.63 6.80
N ARG A 45 -3.26 8.62 7.02
CA ARG A 45 -3.32 9.70 8.01
C ARG A 45 -2.96 9.31 9.45
N TYR A 46 -2.77 8.02 9.76
CA TYR A 46 -2.56 7.54 11.13
C TYR A 46 -1.50 6.43 11.29
N GLY A 47 -0.44 6.76 12.03
CA GLY A 47 0.49 5.78 12.60
C GLY A 47 -0.13 5.12 13.83
N MET A 48 -0.73 3.93 13.67
CA MET A 48 -1.59 3.29 14.67
C MET A 48 -2.76 4.21 15.07
N GLY A 49 -2.60 4.99 16.14
CA GLY A 49 -3.56 5.98 16.64
C GLY A 49 -3.01 7.42 16.66
N THR A 50 -1.80 7.64 16.17
CA THR A 50 -1.19 8.97 16.13
C THR A 50 -1.46 9.60 14.76
N ALA A 51 -2.26 10.67 14.73
CA ALA A 51 -2.49 11.45 13.53
C ALA A 51 -1.17 12.03 13.00
N PHE A 52 -0.92 11.87 11.69
CA PHE A 52 0.37 12.15 11.07
C PHE A 52 0.83 13.61 11.27
N GLU A 53 -0.09 14.57 11.14
CA GLU A 53 0.14 16.01 11.33
C GLU A 53 0.66 16.37 12.74
N ARG A 54 0.48 15.50 13.74
CA ARG A 54 0.97 15.73 15.10
C ARG A 54 2.46 15.39 15.27
N VAL A 55 3.02 14.63 14.34
CA VAL A 55 4.37 14.06 14.47
C VAL A 55 5.26 14.33 13.26
N ALA A 56 4.72 14.86 12.17
CA ALA A 56 5.48 15.24 10.99
C ALA A 56 5.45 16.76 10.79
N ALA A 57 6.65 17.36 10.68
CA ALA A 57 6.80 18.77 10.34
C ALA A 57 6.50 19.04 8.85
N VAL A 58 6.75 18.05 8.01
CA VAL A 58 6.40 18.03 6.59
C VAL A 58 5.30 16.99 6.41
N THR A 59 4.07 17.44 6.15
CA THR A 59 2.90 16.56 6.08
C THR A 59 2.65 15.98 4.69
N ASP A 60 3.25 16.58 3.67
CA ASP A 60 3.24 16.05 2.31
C ASP A 60 4.47 15.16 2.15
N VAL A 61 4.27 13.84 2.25
CA VAL A 61 5.36 12.85 2.20
C VAL A 61 6.16 12.98 0.90
N VAL A 62 5.51 13.34 -0.21
CA VAL A 62 6.19 13.57 -1.50
C VAL A 62 7.34 14.57 -1.42
N GLU A 63 7.28 15.56 -0.52
CA GLU A 63 8.29 16.62 -0.40
C GLU A 63 9.64 16.06 0.06
N HIS A 64 9.67 14.92 0.75
CA HIS A 64 10.93 14.29 1.17
C HIS A 64 11.80 13.86 -0.02
N ALA A 65 11.20 13.56 -1.18
CA ALA A 65 11.92 13.10 -2.37
C ALA A 65 12.94 14.11 -2.88
N CYS A 66 12.66 15.42 -2.74
CA CYS A 66 13.53 16.46 -3.27
C CYS A 66 14.92 16.45 -2.61
N SER A 67 14.99 16.02 -1.34
CA SER A 67 16.24 15.93 -0.58
C SER A 67 17.17 14.82 -1.08
N TYR A 68 16.67 13.91 -1.91
CA TYR A 68 17.39 12.72 -2.37
C TYR A 68 17.52 12.62 -3.89
N ASP A 69 17.24 13.69 -4.63
CA ASP A 69 17.22 13.66 -6.11
C ASP A 69 16.34 12.51 -6.64
N MET A 70 15.09 12.46 -6.15
CA MET A 70 14.10 11.46 -6.55
C MET A 70 12.94 12.12 -7.28
N ALA A 71 12.34 11.38 -8.22
CA ALA A 71 11.02 11.73 -8.72
C ALA A 71 9.98 11.47 -7.63
N ALA A 72 8.94 12.30 -7.58
CA ALA A 72 7.82 12.09 -6.68
C ALA A 72 6.48 12.34 -7.36
N GLU A 73 5.44 11.70 -6.86
CA GLU A 73 4.07 11.95 -7.28
C GLU A 73 3.11 11.78 -6.11
N LEU A 74 2.23 12.76 -5.93
CA LEU A 74 1.12 12.68 -4.98
C LEU A 74 -0.07 12.09 -5.73
N VAL A 75 -0.65 11.02 -5.19
CA VAL A 75 -1.66 10.21 -5.86
C VAL A 75 -2.89 10.10 -4.97
N ASP A 76 -4.07 10.27 -5.57
CA ASP A 76 -5.33 9.93 -4.91
C ASP A 76 -5.45 8.41 -4.81
N GLY A 77 -5.23 7.86 -3.62
CA GLY A 77 -5.32 6.44 -3.34
C GLY A 77 -6.74 5.89 -3.32
N MET A 78 -7.74 6.77 -3.44
CA MET A 78 -9.15 6.40 -3.58
C MET A 78 -9.58 6.25 -5.05
N ASP A 79 -8.67 6.49 -6.02
CA ASP A 79 -8.86 6.22 -7.44
C ASP A 79 -7.87 5.14 -7.92
N ALA A 80 -8.38 3.93 -8.15
CA ALA A 80 -7.57 2.79 -8.57
C ALA A 80 -6.83 3.03 -9.91
N LEU A 81 -7.41 3.81 -10.83
CA LEU A 81 -6.81 4.12 -12.12
C LEU A 81 -5.70 5.17 -11.98
N ALA A 82 -5.89 6.16 -11.10
CA ALA A 82 -4.83 7.12 -10.76
C ALA A 82 -3.61 6.41 -10.17
N VAL A 83 -3.82 5.47 -9.24
CA VAL A 83 -2.75 4.63 -8.66
C VAL A 83 -2.07 3.78 -9.73
N TYR A 84 -2.84 3.13 -10.61
CA TYR A 84 -2.30 2.36 -11.72
C TYR A 84 -1.39 3.20 -12.62
N ASP A 85 -1.87 4.37 -13.03
CA ASP A 85 -1.15 5.24 -13.96
C ASP A 85 0.12 5.84 -13.36
N ALA A 86 0.07 6.27 -12.10
CA ALA A 86 1.25 6.76 -11.37
C ALA A 86 2.31 5.67 -11.22
N THR A 87 1.86 4.46 -10.83
CA THR A 87 2.74 3.28 -10.70
C THR A 87 3.36 2.91 -12.04
N ARG A 88 2.59 2.93 -13.13
CA ARG A 88 3.07 2.65 -14.48
C ARG A 88 4.18 3.63 -14.90
N ARG A 89 4.00 4.94 -14.65
CA ARG A 89 5.03 5.96 -14.91
C ARG A 89 6.29 5.73 -14.08
N ALA A 90 6.13 5.39 -12.80
CA ALA A 90 7.24 5.11 -11.89
C ALA A 90 8.04 3.86 -12.33
N VAL A 91 7.35 2.79 -12.74
CA VAL A 91 7.96 1.57 -13.28
C VAL A 91 8.76 1.87 -14.55
N GLU A 92 8.18 2.64 -15.47
CA GLU A 92 8.85 3.05 -16.70
C GLU A 92 10.14 3.84 -16.41
N ARG A 93 10.08 4.78 -15.46
CA ARG A 93 11.23 5.57 -15.00
C ARG A 93 12.32 4.70 -14.38
N ALA A 94 11.94 3.79 -13.49
CA ALA A 94 12.85 2.85 -12.83
C ALA A 94 13.58 1.97 -13.85
N ARG A 95 12.86 1.42 -14.83
CA ARG A 95 13.44 0.56 -15.89
C ARG A 95 14.39 1.32 -16.82
N LYS A 96 14.01 2.53 -17.27
CA LYS A 96 14.78 3.29 -18.26
C LYS A 96 16.01 3.98 -17.69
N ARG A 97 15.91 4.50 -16.46
CA ARG A 97 16.91 5.43 -15.91
C ARG A 97 17.53 4.95 -14.60
N GLY A 98 16.99 3.92 -13.96
CA GLY A 98 17.36 3.54 -12.60
C GLY A 98 17.12 4.68 -11.62
N HIS A 99 16.17 5.58 -11.89
CA HIS A 99 15.92 6.73 -11.04
C HIS A 99 14.75 6.39 -10.11
N PRO A 100 14.99 6.28 -8.79
CA PRO A 100 13.96 5.86 -7.85
C PRO A 100 12.83 6.89 -7.75
N THR A 101 11.66 6.44 -7.33
CA THR A 101 10.46 7.27 -7.24
C THR A 101 9.79 7.12 -5.88
N LEU A 102 9.36 8.23 -5.28
CA LEU A 102 8.48 8.24 -4.11
C LEU A 102 7.03 8.52 -4.55
N LEU A 103 6.13 7.56 -4.34
CA LEU A 103 4.69 7.75 -4.53
C LEU A 103 4.06 7.95 -3.14
N GLU A 104 3.39 9.07 -2.92
CA GLU A 104 2.49 9.23 -1.78
C GLU A 104 1.08 8.91 -2.25
N VAL A 105 0.57 7.76 -1.84
CA VAL A 105 -0.79 7.31 -2.15
C VAL A 105 -1.67 7.65 -0.96
N ARG A 106 -2.44 8.74 -1.07
CA ARG A 106 -3.34 9.20 0.00
C ARG A 106 -4.61 8.37 0.02
N THR A 107 -4.78 7.59 1.07
CA THR A 107 -5.90 6.66 1.24
C THR A 107 -6.47 6.79 2.66
N TYR A 108 -7.30 5.84 3.08
CA TYR A 108 -7.84 5.81 4.42
C TYR A 108 -8.07 4.39 4.93
N ARG A 109 -7.62 4.13 6.17
CA ARG A 109 -7.83 2.84 6.84
C ARG A 109 -9.19 2.85 7.52
N TYR A 110 -10.18 2.16 6.95
CA TYR A 110 -11.52 2.13 7.54
C TYR A 110 -11.59 1.40 8.88
N MET A 111 -10.83 0.32 9.05
CA MET A 111 -10.80 -0.51 10.26
C MET A 111 -9.80 0.03 11.30
N GLY A 112 -9.85 -0.49 12.53
CA GLY A 112 -8.82 -0.24 13.55
C GLY A 112 -7.41 -0.58 13.03
N HIS A 113 -6.37 -0.14 13.75
CA HIS A 113 -4.98 -0.46 13.35
C HIS A 113 -4.74 -1.97 13.29
N SER A 114 -5.30 -2.69 14.26
CA SER A 114 -5.40 -4.13 14.30
C SER A 114 -6.82 -4.55 14.70
N MET A 115 -7.09 -5.86 14.75
CA MET A 115 -8.36 -6.41 15.25
C MET A 115 -8.63 -6.06 16.72
N SER A 116 -7.59 -5.73 17.49
CA SER A 116 -7.71 -5.33 18.90
C SER A 116 -7.90 -3.82 19.09
N ASP A 117 -7.72 -3.02 18.05
CA ASP A 117 -7.84 -1.57 18.12
C ASP A 117 -9.27 -1.10 17.83
N PRO A 118 -9.77 -0.09 18.57
CA PRO A 118 -11.09 0.46 18.33
C PRO A 118 -11.16 1.12 16.96
N LEU A 119 -12.30 0.92 16.29
CA LEU A 119 -12.57 1.49 14.96
C LEU A 119 -12.52 3.02 14.98
N HIS A 120 -13.13 3.64 15.98
CA HIS A 120 -13.23 5.09 16.16
C HIS A 120 -13.49 5.41 17.64
N GLY A 121 -13.55 6.69 17.99
CA GLY A 121 -13.91 7.16 19.34
C GLY A 121 -12.73 7.30 20.30
N VAL A 122 -11.51 6.92 19.90
CA VAL A 122 -10.28 7.15 20.68
C VAL A 122 -9.39 8.21 20.04
N TYR A 123 -9.06 8.05 18.75
CA TYR A 123 -8.12 8.94 18.04
C TYR A 123 -8.65 9.50 16.72
N ARG A 124 -9.87 9.13 16.35
CA ARG A 124 -10.60 9.61 15.16
C ARG A 124 -12.10 9.51 15.40
N THR A 125 -12.86 10.37 14.74
CA THR A 125 -14.32 10.42 14.94
C THR A 125 -15.01 9.39 14.07
N LYS A 126 -16.27 9.07 14.41
CA LYS A 126 -17.10 8.19 13.59
C LYS A 126 -17.42 8.86 12.26
N GLU A 127 -17.72 10.16 12.32
CA GLU A 127 -18.09 11.01 11.18
C GLU A 127 -16.95 11.08 10.16
N GLU A 128 -15.70 11.16 10.61
CA GLU A 128 -14.53 11.13 9.74
C GLU A 128 -14.47 9.81 8.96
N VAL A 129 -14.63 8.67 9.65
CA VAL A 129 -14.59 7.35 9.01
C VAL A 129 -15.74 7.19 8.01
N GLU A 130 -16.95 7.63 8.37
CA GLU A 130 -18.12 7.58 7.50
C GLU A 130 -17.96 8.46 6.25
N GLU A 131 -17.37 9.65 6.40
CA GLU A 131 -17.08 10.52 5.26
C GLU A 131 -16.08 9.88 4.30
N GLN A 132 -15.00 9.28 4.82
CA GLN A 132 -14.01 8.61 3.97
C GLN A 132 -14.57 7.35 3.29
N ARG A 133 -15.55 6.67 3.89
CA ARG A 133 -16.22 5.51 3.28
C ARG A 133 -17.05 5.88 2.05
N LYS A 134 -17.53 7.12 1.93
CA LYS A 134 -18.22 7.59 0.71
C LYS A 134 -17.30 7.60 -0.51
N ARG A 135 -15.97 7.60 -0.28
CA ARG A 135 -14.95 7.57 -1.32
C ARG A 135 -14.39 6.17 -1.59
N ASP A 136 -15.05 5.11 -1.13
CA ASP A 136 -14.57 3.73 -1.30
C ASP A 136 -14.15 3.42 -2.76
N PRO A 137 -12.87 3.10 -3.01
CA PRO A 137 -12.34 2.91 -4.37
C PRO A 137 -12.99 1.75 -5.10
N ILE A 138 -13.45 0.72 -4.38
CA ILE A 138 -14.11 -0.44 -5.00
C ILE A 138 -15.48 0.00 -5.54
N SER A 139 -16.27 0.64 -4.68
CA SER A 139 -17.58 1.16 -5.05
C SER A 139 -17.49 2.17 -6.22
N GLN A 140 -16.52 3.07 -6.19
CA GLN A 140 -16.33 4.05 -7.26
C GLN A 140 -15.94 3.41 -8.61
N LEU A 141 -15.00 2.46 -8.58
CA LEU A 141 -14.60 1.76 -9.80
C LEU A 141 -15.75 0.91 -10.37
N ALA A 142 -16.50 0.21 -9.50
CA ALA A 142 -17.65 -0.58 -9.92
C ALA A 142 -18.74 0.29 -10.57
N MET A 143 -19.02 1.48 -10.01
CA MET A 143 -19.93 2.44 -10.63
C MET A 143 -19.43 2.90 -12.00
N LYS A 144 -18.15 3.26 -12.12
CA LYS A 144 -17.56 3.68 -13.39
C LYS A 144 -17.67 2.59 -14.46
N LEU A 145 -17.36 1.34 -14.13
CA LEU A 145 -17.46 0.21 -15.07
C LEU A 145 -18.89 -0.07 -15.51
N LYS A 146 -19.88 0.16 -14.63
CA LYS A 146 -21.30 0.10 -14.97
C LYS A 146 -21.73 1.20 -15.91
N ASP A 147 -21.33 2.44 -15.62
CA ASP A 147 -21.66 3.60 -16.45
C ASP A 147 -21.04 3.48 -17.86
N GLU A 148 -19.87 2.86 -17.97
CA GLU A 148 -19.21 2.55 -19.25
C GLU A 148 -19.76 1.30 -19.95
N GLY A 149 -20.69 0.56 -19.33
CA GLY A 149 -21.29 -0.66 -19.88
C GLY A 149 -20.32 -1.85 -19.96
N VAL A 150 -19.19 -1.78 -19.25
CA VAL A 150 -18.18 -2.86 -19.17
C VAL A 150 -18.63 -3.97 -18.23
N LEU A 151 -19.39 -3.62 -17.19
CA LEU A 151 -19.82 -4.54 -16.15
C LEU A 151 -21.26 -4.23 -15.71
N ASP A 152 -22.09 -5.24 -15.51
CA ASP A 152 -23.44 -5.06 -14.94
C ASP A 152 -23.51 -5.58 -13.50
N GLN A 153 -24.69 -5.49 -12.88
CA GLN A 153 -24.88 -5.99 -11.51
C GLN A 153 -24.70 -7.51 -11.43
N ALA A 154 -25.17 -8.26 -12.43
CA ALA A 154 -25.04 -9.71 -12.44
C ALA A 154 -23.57 -10.15 -12.51
N GLY A 155 -22.75 -9.44 -13.29
CA GLY A 155 -21.31 -9.66 -13.36
C GLY A 155 -20.59 -9.36 -12.06
N LEU A 156 -20.94 -8.26 -11.36
CA LEU A 156 -20.40 -7.97 -10.02
C LEU A 156 -20.78 -9.06 -9.01
N ASP A 157 -22.05 -9.46 -8.97
CA ASP A 157 -22.53 -10.48 -8.04
C ASP A 157 -21.85 -11.83 -8.30
N ALA A 158 -21.59 -12.15 -9.56
CA ALA A 158 -20.85 -13.34 -9.95
C ALA A 158 -19.39 -13.30 -9.48
N MET A 159 -18.69 -12.18 -9.67
CA MET A 159 -17.32 -11.98 -9.16
C MET A 159 -17.26 -12.07 -7.64
N ASP A 160 -18.20 -11.44 -6.94
CA ASP A 160 -18.30 -11.51 -5.48
C ASP A 160 -18.49 -12.95 -4.99
N ALA A 161 -19.34 -13.72 -5.67
CA ALA A 161 -19.57 -15.13 -5.33
C ALA A 161 -18.33 -16.00 -5.58
N GLU A 162 -17.62 -15.78 -6.69
CA GLU A 162 -16.38 -16.45 -7.04
C GLU A 162 -15.30 -16.19 -5.99
N ILE A 163 -15.01 -14.93 -5.68
CA ILE A 163 -13.98 -14.55 -4.70
C ILE A 163 -14.34 -15.04 -3.29
N ARG A 164 -15.62 -15.04 -2.90
CA ARG A 164 -16.04 -15.63 -1.61
C ARG A 164 -15.74 -17.12 -1.55
N ALA A 165 -16.02 -17.87 -2.61
CA ALA A 165 -15.75 -19.30 -2.65
C ALA A 165 -14.24 -19.58 -2.54
N GLU A 166 -13.40 -18.79 -3.22
CA GLU A 166 -11.93 -18.91 -3.11
C GLU A 166 -11.43 -18.63 -1.68
N VAL A 167 -11.95 -17.58 -1.04
CA VAL A 167 -11.58 -17.24 0.35
C VAL A 167 -12.03 -18.32 1.33
N ASP A 168 -13.25 -18.83 1.19
CA ASP A 168 -13.78 -19.91 2.04
C ASP A 168 -12.96 -21.20 1.89
N GLU A 169 -12.48 -21.51 0.69
CA GLU A 169 -11.57 -22.62 0.46
C GLU A 169 -10.20 -22.41 1.10
N ALA A 170 -9.63 -21.21 1.01
CA ALA A 170 -8.36 -20.88 1.64
C ALA A 170 -8.44 -20.96 3.18
N VAL A 171 -9.55 -20.48 3.77
CA VAL A 171 -9.81 -20.61 5.21
C VAL A 171 -9.94 -22.07 5.62
N ARG A 172 -10.73 -22.86 4.89
CA ARG A 172 -10.87 -24.30 5.16
C ARG A 172 -9.52 -25.02 5.09
N PHE A 173 -8.72 -24.73 4.07
CA PHE A 173 -7.38 -25.30 3.93
C PHE A 173 -6.50 -24.95 5.14
N ALA A 174 -6.54 -23.70 5.62
CA ALA A 174 -5.78 -23.28 6.79
C ALA A 174 -6.26 -23.96 8.08
N ASP A 175 -7.57 -24.07 8.29
CA ASP A 175 -8.17 -24.69 9.49
C ASP A 175 -7.97 -26.22 9.53
N GLU A 176 -7.99 -26.88 8.37
CA GLU A 176 -7.79 -28.33 8.24
C GLU A 176 -6.31 -28.73 8.15
N SER A 177 -5.40 -27.77 7.98
CA SER A 177 -3.97 -28.03 7.95
C SER A 177 -3.49 -28.49 9.34
N PRO A 178 -2.61 -29.50 9.43
CA PRO A 178 -2.05 -29.92 10.70
C PRO A 178 -1.20 -28.80 11.31
N ASP A 179 -1.18 -28.73 12.64
CA ASP A 179 -0.19 -27.92 13.34
C ASP A 179 1.23 -28.31 12.92
N PRO A 180 2.18 -27.36 12.86
CA PRO A 180 3.57 -27.68 12.55
C PRO A 180 4.15 -28.63 13.61
N ASP A 181 4.98 -29.58 13.18
CA ASP A 181 5.70 -30.45 14.11
C ASP A 181 6.58 -29.58 15.03
N PRO A 182 6.57 -29.78 16.36
CA PRO A 182 7.46 -29.06 17.27
C PRO A 182 8.95 -29.07 16.88
N ALA A 183 9.41 -30.07 16.13
CA ALA A 183 10.77 -30.11 15.58
C ALA A 183 11.09 -28.95 14.61
N GLU A 184 10.07 -28.40 13.94
CA GLU A 184 10.20 -27.25 13.04
C GLU A 184 10.59 -25.95 13.77
N LEU A 185 10.46 -25.89 15.10
CA LEU A 185 10.82 -24.69 15.87
C LEU A 185 12.28 -24.25 15.67
N THR A 186 13.17 -25.20 15.37
CA THR A 186 14.61 -24.95 15.23
C THR A 186 15.09 -24.92 13.78
N THR A 187 14.20 -25.19 12.82
CA THR A 187 14.54 -25.12 11.40
C THR A 187 14.62 -23.66 10.95
N HIS A 188 15.37 -23.39 9.87
CA HIS A 188 15.55 -22.06 9.29
C HIS A 188 16.21 -20.98 10.19
N VAL A 189 16.76 -21.37 11.35
CA VAL A 189 17.59 -20.48 12.21
C VAL A 189 18.97 -20.29 11.59
N LEU A 190 19.55 -21.39 11.08
CA LEU A 190 20.75 -21.43 10.26
C LEU A 190 20.44 -22.22 8.97
N VAL A 191 21.39 -22.23 8.03
CA VAL A 191 21.25 -22.98 6.77
C VAL A 191 21.33 -24.50 7.00
N ASP A 192 22.13 -24.91 7.99
CA ASP A 192 22.31 -26.31 8.43
C ASP A 192 21.63 -26.56 9.77
#